data_AF-A0A176YHT0-F1
#
_entry.id   AF-A0A176YHT0-F1
#
_cell.length_a   1.000
_cell.length_b   1.000
_cell.length_c   1.000
_cell.angle_alpha   90.00
_cell.angle_beta   90.00
_cell.angle_gamma   90.00
#
_symmetry.space_group_name_H-M   'P 1'
#
loop_
_entity.id
_entity.type
_entity.pdbx_description
1 polymer ?
#
loop_
_entity_poly.entity_id
_entity_poly.type
_entity_poly.pdbx_seq_one_letter_code
_entity_poly.pdbx_strand_id
1 'polypeptide(L)'
;MPLLKWGSWTPDTVDFEAQTPKTILNVVPRADGYGPFPSVSAYTQALPATCRGGFYALKSDGTVITFAATAGKLYRLNNTDFSWVDVSKGGATYSTLTGTAQWQFAQFGNLVFATQANAPLQVYDLSSSSAFADCAGTPPQAAYISVVGRFLVLSGLLSQPYRIQWSGLNATTTWTSGVNSSDFQDFPDGGIVRGVAGGEYGIIFQDQAIRRMSYVPGSPIIFQIDRIAQDKGIYAPYSLVRAGEQIFYYGTQGFAKIAPGGYPEPIGREKVDRTFGANLDKGNLQLCLGASDPRTSRVYWAYKSVSGQVGLYDTIIGYDYVLDQWFQVNDNGEYLLGISQTGLTLEALDNIAPGTIAITGAANNGVGLIRLAVASTATLTTNQIISINGVVGTTEANGENWKITVIDATHIDLQGSTFTNAYVSGGTIGGSLDAMTLSLDAYATAVQPEIAQLSSVHKLGFYRGPNLEATLESGEQGTDGNKIYINGFRPVTDAATVYGSASYRDTSNATATAGAEVLMNLRTGRCDMRRETRYSRLKVRIPAGTNWSYCVGVEPDVKGAGSQ
;
A
#
# COMPACT_ATOMS: atom_id res chain seq x y z
N MET A 1 -18.72 -13.38 -34.99
CA MET A 1 -18.22 -14.43 -34.07
C MET A 1 -18.77 -14.15 -32.68
N PRO A 2 -18.83 -15.15 -31.79
CA PRO A 2 -19.21 -14.91 -30.39
C PRO A 2 -18.19 -13.98 -29.71
N LEU A 3 -18.64 -13.29 -28.67
CA LEU A 3 -17.81 -12.46 -27.78
C LEU A 3 -16.70 -13.32 -27.16
N LEU A 4 -15.45 -12.92 -27.34
CA LEU A 4 -14.30 -13.48 -26.62
C LEU A 4 -14.18 -12.75 -25.28
N LYS A 5 -14.69 -13.38 -24.21
CA LYS A 5 -14.65 -12.81 -22.86
C LYS A 5 -13.26 -12.93 -22.25
N TRP A 6 -12.91 -11.97 -21.39
CA TRP A 6 -11.72 -12.11 -20.55
C TRP A 6 -11.96 -13.17 -19.48
N GLY A 7 -11.21 -14.26 -19.51
CA GLY A 7 -11.17 -15.22 -18.42
C GLY A 7 -10.34 -14.73 -17.23
N SER A 8 -10.22 -15.58 -16.22
CA SER A 8 -9.33 -15.34 -15.08
C SER A 8 -7.87 -15.34 -15.53
N TRP A 9 -7.07 -14.41 -15.00
CA TRP A 9 -5.65 -14.34 -15.29
C TRP A 9 -4.91 -15.57 -14.73
N THR A 10 -4.38 -16.41 -15.62
CA THR A 10 -3.61 -17.61 -15.26
C THR A 10 -2.35 -17.70 -16.15
N PRO A 11 -1.32 -16.88 -15.88
CA PRO A 11 -0.10 -16.85 -16.70
C PRO A 11 0.62 -18.20 -16.82
N ASP A 12 0.39 -19.12 -15.87
CA ASP A 12 1.01 -20.44 -15.84
C ASP A 12 0.35 -21.47 -16.77
N THR A 13 -0.84 -21.20 -17.32
CA THR A 13 -1.49 -22.15 -18.24
C THR A 13 -0.89 -22.11 -19.64
N VAL A 14 -1.24 -23.08 -20.49
CA VAL A 14 -0.95 -23.01 -21.93
C VAL A 14 -1.83 -21.90 -22.54
N ASP A 15 -1.32 -21.23 -23.56
CA ASP A 15 -1.94 -20.04 -24.15
C ASP A 15 -2.77 -20.32 -25.41
N PHE A 16 -2.52 -21.45 -26.05
CA PHE A 16 -3.17 -21.83 -27.30
C PHE A 16 -4.65 -22.12 -27.09
N GLU A 17 -5.51 -21.35 -27.77
CA GLU A 17 -6.98 -21.36 -27.66
C GLU A 17 -7.50 -21.24 -26.22
N ALA A 18 -6.68 -20.65 -25.34
CA ALA A 18 -6.99 -20.51 -23.94
C ALA A 18 -8.12 -19.48 -23.73
N GLN A 19 -9.07 -19.85 -22.89
CA GLN A 19 -10.06 -18.90 -22.37
C GLN A 19 -9.49 -18.05 -21.24
N THR A 20 -8.35 -18.46 -20.67
CA THR A 20 -7.65 -17.75 -19.60
C THR A 20 -6.46 -16.97 -20.16
N PRO A 21 -6.48 -15.63 -20.06
CA PRO A 21 -5.44 -14.78 -20.62
C PRO A 21 -4.16 -14.79 -19.77
N LYS A 22 -3.01 -14.65 -20.45
CA LYS A 22 -1.69 -14.52 -19.81
C LYS A 22 -1.32 -13.09 -19.44
N THR A 23 -1.83 -12.12 -20.17
CA THR A 23 -1.50 -10.70 -19.98
C THR A 23 -2.76 -9.94 -19.57
N ILE A 24 -2.89 -9.71 -18.27
CA ILE A 24 -3.87 -8.79 -17.69
C ILE A 24 -3.15 -7.92 -16.68
N LEU A 25 -3.17 -6.61 -16.91
CA LEU A 25 -2.37 -5.66 -16.15
C LEU A 25 -3.16 -4.42 -15.76
N ASN A 26 -2.95 -3.95 -14.53
CA ASN A 26 -3.48 -2.71 -13.96
C ASN A 26 -5.02 -2.66 -13.95
N VAL A 27 -5.63 -3.82 -13.69
CA VAL A 27 -7.07 -3.98 -13.62
C VAL A 27 -7.47 -4.84 -12.44
N VAL A 28 -8.74 -4.75 -12.08
CA VAL A 28 -9.35 -5.45 -10.98
C VAL A 28 -10.39 -6.44 -11.51
N PRO A 29 -10.41 -7.70 -11.06
CA PRO A 29 -11.42 -8.66 -11.47
C PRO A 29 -12.83 -8.28 -10.97
N ARG A 30 -13.83 -8.56 -11.81
CA ARG A 30 -15.26 -8.50 -11.51
C ARG A 30 -15.91 -9.79 -12.04
N ALA A 31 -17.12 -10.10 -11.56
CA ALA A 31 -17.83 -11.31 -11.98
C ALA A 31 -18.07 -11.39 -13.49
N ASP A 32 -18.18 -10.25 -14.17
CA ASP A 32 -18.49 -10.12 -15.60
C ASP A 32 -17.34 -9.58 -16.45
N GLY A 33 -16.14 -9.37 -15.89
CA GLY A 33 -14.99 -8.84 -16.62
C GLY A 33 -13.96 -8.20 -15.70
N TYR A 34 -13.39 -7.08 -16.13
CA TYR A 34 -12.40 -6.33 -15.37
C TYR A 34 -12.80 -4.87 -15.23
N GLY A 35 -12.41 -4.22 -14.13
CA GLY A 35 -12.52 -2.78 -13.90
C GLY A 35 -11.14 -2.13 -13.75
N PRO A 36 -11.08 -0.79 -13.68
CA PRO A 36 -9.81 -0.09 -13.52
C PRO A 36 -9.17 -0.32 -12.15
N PHE A 37 -7.85 -0.20 -12.10
CA PHE A 37 -7.10 -0.01 -10.87
C PHE A 37 -6.60 1.45 -10.77
N PRO A 38 -6.95 2.22 -9.72
CA PRO A 38 -6.50 3.61 -9.56
C PRO A 38 -5.00 3.70 -9.25
N SER A 39 -4.36 4.80 -9.64
CA SER A 39 -2.98 5.11 -9.23
C SER A 39 -2.94 5.66 -7.80
N VAL A 40 -1.73 5.83 -7.26
CA VAL A 40 -1.55 6.36 -5.91
C VAL A 40 -1.59 7.88 -5.88
N SER A 41 -2.44 8.40 -5.01
CA SER A 41 -2.52 9.80 -4.64
C SER A 41 -1.76 10.02 -3.33
N ALA A 42 -0.71 10.84 -3.37
CA ALA A 42 0.09 11.14 -2.20
C ALA A 42 -0.73 11.92 -1.15
N TYR A 43 -0.59 11.50 0.10
CA TYR A 43 -1.30 12.01 1.27
C TYR A 43 -0.37 12.77 2.23
N THR A 44 0.89 12.36 2.38
CA THR A 44 1.82 12.96 3.36
C THR A 44 2.99 13.71 2.73
N GLN A 45 3.69 14.50 3.54
CA GLN A 45 5.06 14.90 3.24
C GLN A 45 5.98 13.67 3.22
N ALA A 46 7.19 13.85 2.66
CA ALA A 46 8.16 12.76 2.53
C ALA A 46 8.72 12.38 3.91
N LEU A 47 8.79 11.07 4.19
CA LEU A 47 9.55 10.53 5.31
C LEU A 47 11.04 10.85 5.10
N PRO A 48 11.82 11.10 6.17
CA PRO A 48 13.23 11.50 6.01
C PRO A 48 14.15 10.47 5.34
N ALA A 49 13.75 9.21 5.23
CA ALA A 49 14.47 8.15 4.53
C ALA A 49 13.49 7.02 4.13
N THR A 50 13.99 6.03 3.40
CA THR A 50 13.22 4.86 2.95
C THR A 50 12.43 4.21 4.08
N CYS A 51 11.14 3.99 3.83
CA CYS A 51 10.27 3.30 4.76
C CYS A 51 10.66 1.83 4.91
N ARG A 52 10.78 1.39 6.16
CA ARG A 52 11.15 0.03 6.59
C ARG A 52 10.15 -0.57 7.55
N GLY A 53 8.92 -0.06 7.55
CA GLY A 53 7.83 -0.50 8.41
C GLY A 53 6.78 0.58 8.52
N GLY A 54 5.51 0.20 8.54
CA GLY A 54 4.40 1.13 8.71
C GLY A 54 3.25 0.47 9.46
N PHE A 55 2.52 1.28 10.23
CA PHE A 55 1.44 0.81 11.08
C PHE A 55 0.46 1.92 11.38
N TYR A 56 -0.80 1.55 11.64
CA TYR A 56 -1.77 2.48 12.21
C TYR A 56 -2.36 1.89 13.48
N ALA A 57 -2.56 2.77 14.45
CA ALA A 57 -3.16 2.44 15.72
C ALA A 57 -4.49 3.17 15.86
N LEU A 58 -5.48 2.48 16.43
CA LEU A 58 -6.77 3.07 16.75
C LEU A 58 -6.81 3.43 18.23
N LYS A 59 -7.10 4.69 18.54
CA LYS A 59 -7.39 5.11 19.92
C LYS A 59 -8.78 4.64 20.34
N SER A 60 -9.01 4.63 21.65
CA SER A 60 -10.33 4.35 22.24
C SER A 60 -11.42 5.34 21.82
N ASP A 61 -11.03 6.54 21.37
CA ASP A 61 -11.93 7.58 20.84
C ASP A 61 -12.23 7.42 19.33
N GLY A 62 -11.67 6.39 18.68
CA GLY A 62 -11.82 6.14 17.23
C GLY A 62 -10.81 6.88 16.35
N THR A 63 -9.96 7.74 16.92
CA THR A 63 -8.92 8.47 16.18
C THR A 63 -7.80 7.52 15.74
N VAL A 64 -7.32 7.71 14.52
CA VAL A 64 -6.18 6.97 13.97
C VAL A 64 -4.87 7.70 14.28
N ILE A 65 -3.84 6.98 14.70
CA ILE A 65 -2.44 7.46 14.70
C ILE A 65 -1.64 6.59 13.74
N THR A 66 -0.92 7.23 12.83
CA THR A 66 -0.06 6.56 11.85
C THR A 66 1.39 6.62 12.28
N PHE A 67 2.07 5.48 12.23
CA PHE A 67 3.50 5.32 12.47
C PHE A 67 4.20 4.81 11.23
N ALA A 68 5.43 5.25 11.03
CA ALA A 68 6.35 4.74 10.02
C ALA A 68 7.74 4.58 10.62
N ALA A 69 8.52 3.63 10.12
CA ALA A 69 9.88 3.38 10.54
C ALA A 69 10.82 3.56 9.36
N THR A 70 12.01 4.10 9.62
CA THR A 70 13.16 3.98 8.71
C THR A 70 14.12 2.94 9.29
N ALA A 71 15.26 2.72 8.64
CA ALA A 71 16.26 1.75 9.13
C ALA A 71 16.75 2.02 10.56
N GLY A 72 16.68 3.27 11.04
CA GLY A 72 17.21 3.66 12.36
C GLY A 72 16.31 4.53 13.21
N LYS A 73 15.12 4.94 12.74
CA LYS A 73 14.23 5.85 13.48
C LYS A 73 12.76 5.48 13.34
N LEU A 74 11.97 5.84 14.33
CA LEU A 74 10.52 5.68 14.37
C LEU A 74 9.86 7.06 14.30
N TYR A 75 8.85 7.18 13.45
CA TYR A 75 8.15 8.42 13.18
C TYR A 75 6.65 8.26 13.41
N ARG A 76 6.01 9.35 13.82
CA ARG A 76 4.56 9.49 13.91
C ARG A 76 4.12 10.58 12.94
N LEU A 77 3.04 10.34 12.21
CA LEU A 77 2.47 11.35 11.34
C LEU A 77 1.85 12.49 12.17
N ASN A 78 2.15 13.73 11.81
CA ASN A 78 1.46 14.90 12.30
C ASN A 78 0.17 15.11 11.51
N ASN A 79 -0.96 15.18 12.20
CA ASN A 79 -2.27 15.34 11.55
C ASN A 79 -2.59 16.79 11.17
N THR A 80 -1.72 17.74 11.52
CA THR A 80 -1.90 19.17 11.18
C THR A 80 -1.30 19.53 9.83
N ASP A 81 -0.09 19.06 9.52
CA ASP A 81 0.66 19.44 8.32
C ASP A 81 1.14 18.23 7.48
N PHE A 82 0.76 17.03 7.91
CA PHE A 82 1.18 15.75 7.34
C PHE A 82 2.69 15.54 7.26
N SER A 83 3.45 16.19 8.15
CA SER A 83 4.87 15.95 8.36
C SER A 83 5.11 14.74 9.27
N TRP A 84 6.34 14.22 9.25
CA TRP A 84 6.75 13.09 10.09
C TRP A 84 7.54 13.57 11.31
N VAL A 85 6.99 13.35 12.50
CA VAL A 85 7.64 13.70 13.77
C VAL A 85 8.46 12.51 14.26
N ASP A 86 9.73 12.72 14.54
CA ASP A 86 10.58 11.69 15.17
C ASP A 86 10.09 11.42 16.60
N VAL A 87 9.69 10.18 16.84
CA VAL A 87 9.21 9.69 18.14
C VAL A 87 10.12 8.57 18.67
N SER A 88 11.34 8.45 18.16
CA SER A 88 12.32 7.48 18.64
C SER A 88 12.69 7.74 20.10
N LYS A 89 13.07 6.69 20.83
CA LYS A 89 13.46 6.78 22.24
C LYS A 89 14.55 7.84 22.44
N GLY A 90 14.19 8.94 23.13
CA GLY A 90 15.09 10.08 23.36
C GLY A 90 15.63 10.74 22.08
N GLY A 91 14.96 10.57 20.94
CA GLY A 91 15.45 11.02 19.62
C GLY A 91 16.66 10.25 19.08
N ALA A 92 17.01 9.12 19.72
CA ALA A 92 18.18 8.32 19.37
C ALA A 92 17.98 7.53 18.07
N THR A 93 19.10 7.20 17.43
CA THR A 93 19.12 6.24 16.33
C THR A 93 19.19 4.83 16.89
N TYR A 94 18.26 3.97 16.49
CA TYR A 94 18.25 2.55 16.86
C TYR A 94 19.41 1.79 16.20
N SER A 95 19.75 0.62 16.78
CA SER A 95 20.69 -0.33 16.19
C SER A 95 20.33 -0.63 14.73
N THR A 96 21.33 -0.76 13.87
CA THR A 96 21.14 -0.97 12.43
C THR A 96 20.20 -2.15 12.14
N LEU A 97 19.09 -1.85 11.47
CA LEU A 97 18.19 -2.86 10.92
C LEU A 97 18.92 -3.68 9.85
N THR A 98 18.85 -5.00 9.92
CA THR A 98 19.41 -5.89 8.90
C THR A 98 18.77 -5.59 7.53
N GLY A 99 19.56 -5.54 6.45
CA GLY A 99 19.06 -5.15 5.12
C GLY A 99 17.92 -6.02 4.57
N THR A 100 17.82 -7.26 5.06
CA THR A 100 16.78 -8.26 4.74
C THR A 100 15.64 -8.31 5.75
N ALA A 101 15.53 -7.31 6.64
CA ALA A 101 14.48 -7.19 7.64
C ALA A 101 13.68 -5.89 7.47
N GLN A 102 12.50 -5.89 8.08
CA GLN A 102 11.60 -4.76 8.26
C GLN A 102 11.23 -4.67 9.75
N TRP A 103 10.88 -3.47 10.20
CA TRP A 103 10.21 -3.26 11.48
C TRP A 103 8.83 -3.91 11.46
N GLN A 104 8.42 -4.43 12.61
CA GLN A 104 7.09 -4.99 12.82
C GLN A 104 6.42 -4.29 13.99
N PHE A 105 5.10 -4.12 13.88
CA PHE A 105 4.30 -3.41 14.86
C PHE A 105 3.13 -4.26 15.32
N ALA A 106 2.71 -4.05 16.56
CA ALA A 106 1.47 -4.63 17.09
C ALA A 106 0.84 -3.67 18.09
N GLN A 107 -0.49 -3.56 18.06
CA GLN A 107 -1.24 -2.83 19.07
C GLN A 107 -1.81 -3.81 20.11
N PHE A 108 -1.64 -3.48 21.39
CA PHE A 108 -2.24 -4.19 22.52
C PHE A 108 -2.95 -3.17 23.43
N GLY A 109 -4.27 -3.04 23.30
CA GLY A 109 -5.02 -1.97 23.96
C GLY A 109 -4.50 -0.60 23.51
N ASN A 110 -4.13 0.27 24.45
CA ASN A 110 -3.58 1.62 24.15
C ASN A 110 -2.07 1.62 23.85
N LEU A 111 -1.41 0.46 23.93
CA LEU A 111 0.03 0.35 23.72
C LEU A 111 0.32 -0.08 22.28
N VAL A 112 1.20 0.64 21.61
CA VAL A 112 1.78 0.25 20.33
C VAL A 112 3.20 -0.23 20.56
N PHE A 113 3.49 -1.42 20.07
CA PHE A 113 4.81 -2.03 20.13
C PHE A 113 5.48 -1.97 18.77
N ALA A 114 6.79 -1.72 18.76
CA ALA A 114 7.62 -1.78 17.57
C ALA A 114 8.84 -2.67 17.84
N THR A 115 9.10 -3.63 16.97
CA THR A 115 10.20 -4.59 17.12
C THR A 115 11.06 -4.70 15.88
N GLN A 116 12.34 -4.97 16.12
CA GLN A 116 13.31 -5.46 15.14
C GLN A 116 14.40 -6.23 15.90
N ALA A 117 15.04 -7.20 15.24
CA ALA A 117 15.88 -8.19 15.92
C ALA A 117 17.07 -7.59 16.68
N ASN A 118 17.59 -6.44 16.25
CA ASN A 118 18.82 -5.83 16.82
C ASN A 118 18.55 -4.73 17.85
N ALA A 119 17.27 -4.42 18.16
CA ALA A 119 16.90 -3.46 19.20
C ALA A 119 15.99 -4.08 20.27
N PRO A 120 16.00 -3.56 21.52
CA PRO A 120 15.00 -3.91 22.51
C PRO A 120 13.59 -3.58 22.02
N LEU A 121 12.59 -4.37 22.44
CA LEU A 121 11.19 -4.12 22.12
C LEU A 121 10.79 -2.71 22.57
N GLN A 122 10.29 -1.89 21.64
CA GLN A 122 9.84 -0.54 21.93
C GLN A 122 8.34 -0.52 22.21
N VAL A 123 7.89 0.38 23.08
CA VAL A 123 6.49 0.62 23.42
C VAL A 123 6.16 2.11 23.38
N TYR A 124 4.95 2.43 22.92
CA TYR A 124 4.37 3.77 22.89
C TYR A 124 2.95 3.72 23.43
N ASP A 125 2.63 4.53 24.43
CA ASP A 125 1.28 4.69 24.95
C ASP A 125 0.56 5.81 24.21
N LEU A 126 -0.50 5.46 23.47
CA LEU A 126 -1.29 6.39 22.65
C LEU A 126 -1.98 7.50 23.47
N SER A 127 -2.10 7.33 24.79
CA SER A 127 -2.76 8.28 25.69
C SER A 127 -1.81 9.30 26.32
N SER A 128 -0.52 8.99 26.43
CA SER A 128 0.40 9.76 27.28
C SER A 128 1.80 9.96 26.69
N SER A 129 2.25 9.09 25.78
CA SER A 129 3.62 9.11 25.29
C SER A 129 3.83 10.20 24.24
N SER A 130 4.99 10.86 24.28
CA SER A 130 5.50 11.70 23.20
C SER A 130 6.54 10.99 22.33
N ALA A 131 7.22 9.97 22.88
CA ALA A 131 8.21 9.14 22.20
C ALA A 131 8.12 7.67 22.66
N PHE A 132 8.68 6.74 21.88
CA PHE A 132 8.83 5.34 22.25
C PHE A 132 9.80 5.18 23.43
N ALA A 133 9.63 4.11 24.19
CA ALA A 133 10.54 3.69 25.25
C ALA A 133 10.78 2.17 25.20
N ASP A 134 11.80 1.68 25.89
CA ASP A 134 11.99 0.22 26.01
C ASP A 134 10.84 -0.38 26.83
N CYS A 135 10.32 -1.50 26.36
CA CYS A 135 9.31 -2.25 27.09
C CYS A 135 9.93 -2.87 28.37
N ALA A 136 9.25 -2.69 29.49
CA ALA A 136 9.67 -3.24 30.78
C ALA A 136 9.56 -4.78 30.82
N GLY A 137 10.23 -5.40 31.78
CA GLY A 137 10.20 -6.85 31.98
C GLY A 137 11.21 -7.65 31.15
N THR A 138 12.15 -6.97 30.47
CA THR A 138 13.22 -7.60 29.67
C THR A 138 12.70 -8.59 28.62
N PRO A 139 11.76 -8.20 27.73
CA PRO A 139 11.40 -9.02 26.57
C PRO A 139 12.64 -9.37 25.73
N PRO A 140 12.70 -10.57 25.14
CA PRO A 140 13.76 -10.92 24.20
C PRO A 140 13.70 -10.03 22.95
N GLN A 141 14.85 -9.77 22.33
CA GLN A 141 14.89 -9.08 21.05
C GLN A 141 14.38 -10.01 19.94
N ALA A 142 13.46 -9.50 19.10
CA ALA A 142 12.71 -10.33 18.16
C ALA A 142 12.49 -9.63 16.83
N ALA A 143 12.52 -10.39 15.74
CA ALA A 143 12.20 -9.90 14.40
C ALA A 143 10.70 -9.68 14.18
N TYR A 144 9.85 -10.50 14.82
CA TYR A 144 8.41 -10.50 14.59
C TYR A 144 7.62 -10.43 15.89
N ILE A 145 6.46 -9.79 15.83
CA ILE A 145 5.55 -9.57 16.94
C ILE A 145 4.11 -9.80 16.51
N SER A 146 3.30 -10.40 17.37
CA SER A 146 1.87 -10.62 17.13
C SER A 146 1.10 -10.67 18.44
N VAL A 147 -0.21 -10.47 18.36
CA VAL A 147 -1.12 -10.63 19.50
C VAL A 147 -1.91 -11.91 19.32
N VAL A 148 -1.83 -12.82 20.30
CA VAL A 148 -2.62 -14.05 20.35
C VAL A 148 -3.47 -14.01 21.60
N GLY A 149 -4.79 -13.89 21.44
CA GLY A 149 -5.74 -13.64 22.51
C GLY A 149 -5.36 -12.39 23.31
N ARG A 150 -4.85 -12.60 24.53
CA ARG A 150 -4.43 -11.55 25.47
C ARG A 150 -2.94 -11.61 25.78
N PHE A 151 -2.16 -12.19 24.88
CA PHE A 151 -0.72 -12.33 25.00
C PHE A 151 -0.01 -11.56 23.89
N LEU A 152 1.08 -10.89 24.23
CA LEU A 152 2.03 -10.39 23.26
C LEU A 152 3.04 -11.50 22.96
N VAL A 153 3.14 -11.91 21.70
CA VAL A 153 3.95 -13.06 21.28
C VAL A 153 5.08 -12.58 20.38
N LEU A 154 6.31 -12.98 20.72
CA LEU A 154 7.53 -12.67 19.99
C LEU A 154 8.09 -13.93 19.34
N SER A 155 8.59 -13.77 18.11
CA SER A 155 9.20 -14.84 17.32
C SER A 155 10.34 -14.33 16.47
N GLY A 156 11.16 -15.24 15.94
CA GLY A 156 12.43 -14.87 15.31
C GLY A 156 13.36 -14.18 16.31
N LEU A 157 13.50 -14.76 17.51
CA LEU A 157 14.31 -14.19 18.59
C LEU A 157 15.79 -14.19 18.19
N LEU A 158 16.50 -13.11 18.50
CA LEU A 158 17.90 -12.94 18.12
C LEU A 158 18.80 -14.06 18.68
N SER A 159 18.60 -14.41 19.96
CA SER A 159 19.44 -15.40 20.65
C SER A 159 18.87 -16.83 20.61
N GLN A 160 17.57 -17.00 20.35
CA GLN A 160 16.89 -18.30 20.30
C GLN A 160 15.93 -18.37 19.10
N PRO A 161 16.43 -18.53 17.87
CA PRO A 161 15.61 -18.42 16.65
C PRO A 161 14.55 -19.52 16.49
N TYR A 162 14.69 -20.66 17.17
CA TYR A 162 13.75 -21.78 17.17
C TYR A 162 12.69 -21.70 18.29
N ARG A 163 12.69 -20.60 19.05
CA ARG A 163 11.81 -20.36 20.19
C ARG A 163 10.70 -19.40 19.83
N ILE A 164 9.53 -19.63 20.41
CA ILE A 164 8.49 -18.62 20.58
C ILE A 164 8.37 -18.28 22.06
N GLN A 165 8.15 -17.00 22.38
CA GLN A 165 8.01 -16.54 23.77
C GLN A 165 6.87 -15.54 23.86
N TRP A 166 6.11 -15.59 24.95
CA TRP A 166 4.95 -14.73 25.15
C TRP A 166 4.96 -14.03 26.51
N SER A 167 4.33 -12.86 26.54
CA SER A 167 4.17 -12.06 27.76
C SER A 167 3.26 -12.75 28.78
N GLY A 168 3.09 -12.15 29.95
CA GLY A 168 2.04 -12.54 30.88
C GLY A 168 0.64 -12.28 30.29
N LEU A 169 -0.36 -13.00 30.81
CA LEU A 169 -1.76 -12.85 30.43
C LEU A 169 -2.20 -11.41 30.73
N ASN A 170 -2.55 -10.66 29.68
CA ASN A 170 -2.92 -9.25 29.76
C ASN A 170 -1.87 -8.36 30.45
N ALA A 171 -0.60 -8.77 30.43
CA ALA A 171 0.51 -8.08 31.10
C ALA A 171 1.73 -8.05 30.17
N THR A 172 1.79 -7.03 29.31
CA THR A 172 2.81 -6.87 28.27
C THR A 172 4.23 -6.61 28.81
N THR A 173 4.36 -6.33 30.10
CA THR A 173 5.63 -6.10 30.80
C THR A 173 6.08 -7.29 31.66
N THR A 174 5.37 -8.42 31.60
CA THR A 174 5.75 -9.65 32.32
C THR A 174 6.31 -10.66 31.34
N TRP A 175 7.59 -11.02 31.48
CA TRP A 175 8.28 -11.99 30.59
C TRP A 175 9.00 -13.10 31.34
N THR A 176 8.86 -13.14 32.66
CA THR A 176 9.43 -14.18 33.51
C THR A 176 8.61 -15.44 33.38
N SER A 177 9.21 -16.52 32.87
CA SER A 177 8.56 -17.83 32.74
C SER A 177 7.97 -18.29 34.08
N GLY A 178 6.73 -18.80 34.03
CA GLY A 178 5.97 -19.24 35.19
C GLY A 178 5.22 -18.13 35.94
N VAL A 179 5.42 -16.86 35.57
CA VAL A 179 4.73 -15.72 36.21
C VAL A 179 3.59 -15.24 35.31
N ASN A 180 2.37 -15.17 35.86
CA ASN A 180 1.17 -14.71 35.16
C ASN A 180 0.96 -15.36 33.77
N SER A 181 1.19 -16.68 33.67
CA SER A 181 1.11 -17.42 32.40
C SER A 181 2.12 -17.00 31.31
N SER A 182 3.13 -16.18 31.63
CA SER A 182 4.25 -15.95 30.72
C SER A 182 5.11 -17.21 30.65
N ASP A 183 5.47 -17.62 29.45
CA ASP A 183 6.37 -18.74 29.22
C ASP A 183 6.94 -18.70 27.79
N PHE A 184 7.69 -19.73 27.43
CA PHE A 184 8.22 -19.94 26.09
C PHE A 184 8.11 -21.40 25.67
N GLN A 185 8.25 -21.67 24.37
CA GLN A 185 8.39 -23.02 23.86
C GLN A 185 9.47 -23.07 22.79
N ASP A 186 10.40 -24.02 22.95
CA ASP A 186 11.42 -24.35 21.95
C ASP A 186 10.88 -25.44 21.01
N PHE A 187 11.10 -25.26 19.71
CA PHE A 187 10.77 -26.28 18.71
C PHE A 187 12.02 -27.07 18.32
N PRO A 188 12.00 -28.42 18.42
CA PRO A 188 13.14 -29.24 18.04
C PRO A 188 13.35 -29.30 16.52
N ASP A 189 12.34 -28.95 15.73
CA ASP A 189 12.34 -29.04 14.27
C ASP A 189 11.43 -27.99 13.60
N GLY A 190 11.54 -27.89 12.27
CA GLY A 190 10.78 -26.94 11.44
C GLY A 190 11.54 -25.66 11.06
N GLY A 191 12.75 -25.45 11.61
CA GLY A 191 13.58 -24.29 11.32
C GLY A 191 13.19 -23.04 12.11
N ILE A 192 13.71 -21.89 11.68
CA ILE A 192 13.53 -20.60 12.38
C ILE A 192 12.05 -20.23 12.39
N VAL A 193 11.56 -19.68 13.51
CA VAL A 193 10.21 -19.13 13.58
C VAL A 193 10.18 -17.78 12.86
N ARG A 194 9.44 -17.69 11.76
CA ARG A 194 9.41 -16.55 10.83
C ARG A 194 8.22 -15.62 11.00
N GLY A 195 7.33 -15.91 11.94
CA GLY A 195 6.17 -15.08 12.23
C GLY A 195 5.02 -15.90 12.81
N VAL A 196 4.01 -15.19 13.28
CA VAL A 196 2.78 -15.76 13.82
C VAL A 196 1.62 -15.00 13.21
N ALA A 197 0.62 -15.67 12.67
CA ALA A 197 -0.66 -15.03 12.40
C ALA A 197 -1.44 -15.00 13.72
N GLY A 198 -1.58 -13.81 14.30
CA GLY A 198 -2.32 -13.57 15.53
C GLY A 198 -3.84 -13.68 15.38
N GLY A 199 -4.56 -13.67 16.50
CA GLY A 199 -6.00 -13.90 16.56
C GLY A 199 -6.41 -14.55 17.88
N GLU A 200 -7.58 -15.20 17.92
CA GLU A 200 -8.00 -16.01 19.08
C GLU A 200 -7.05 -17.19 19.32
N TYR A 201 -6.63 -17.84 18.25
CA TYR A 201 -5.52 -18.79 18.19
C TYR A 201 -4.39 -18.20 17.34
N GLY A 202 -3.16 -18.65 17.58
CA GLY A 202 -1.99 -18.29 16.79
C GLY A 202 -1.68 -19.36 15.74
N ILE A 203 -1.36 -18.97 14.50
CA ILE A 203 -0.75 -19.90 13.52
C ILE A 203 0.72 -19.52 13.37
N ILE A 204 1.61 -20.38 13.86
CA ILE A 204 3.05 -20.19 13.86
C ILE A 204 3.62 -20.69 12.54
N PHE A 205 4.40 -19.84 11.87
CA PHE A 205 5.10 -20.17 10.64
C PHE A 205 6.59 -20.34 10.92
N GLN A 206 7.13 -21.48 10.51
CA GLN A 206 8.57 -21.75 10.47
C GLN A 206 9.04 -21.93 9.02
N ASP A 207 10.35 -22.06 8.82
CA ASP A 207 10.93 -22.29 7.49
C ASP A 207 10.36 -23.55 6.79
N GLN A 208 10.05 -24.60 7.55
CA GLN A 208 9.59 -25.90 7.03
C GLN A 208 8.33 -26.47 7.70
N ALA A 209 7.78 -25.83 8.72
CA ALA A 209 6.60 -26.33 9.42
C ALA A 209 5.62 -25.21 9.76
N ILE A 210 4.35 -25.58 9.91
CA ILE A 210 3.30 -24.69 10.42
C ILE A 210 2.65 -25.36 11.63
N ARG A 211 2.47 -24.59 12.70
CA ARG A 211 1.90 -25.05 13.97
C ARG A 211 0.74 -24.17 14.41
N ARG A 212 -0.22 -24.73 15.12
CA ARG A 212 -1.34 -24.02 15.73
C ARG A 212 -1.09 -23.89 17.23
N MET A 213 -1.17 -22.68 17.74
CA MET A 213 -0.99 -22.28 19.13
C MET A 213 -2.36 -21.94 19.73
N SER A 214 -2.84 -22.78 20.63
CA SER A 214 -4.15 -22.66 21.29
C SER A 214 -3.98 -22.48 22.79
N TYR A 215 -4.55 -21.41 23.35
CA TYR A 215 -4.46 -21.14 24.78
C TYR A 215 -5.29 -22.16 25.58
N VAL A 216 -4.72 -22.70 26.66
CA VAL A 216 -5.38 -23.68 27.54
C VAL A 216 -5.51 -23.08 28.95
N PRO A 217 -6.64 -22.42 29.27
CA PRO A 217 -6.84 -21.78 30.56
C PRO A 217 -6.75 -22.78 31.73
N GLY A 218 -6.03 -22.42 32.79
CA GLY A 218 -5.91 -23.24 34.00
C GLY A 218 -5.01 -24.47 33.89
N SER A 219 -4.39 -24.70 32.73
CA SER A 219 -3.41 -25.78 32.52
C SER A 219 -1.99 -25.31 32.90
N PRO A 220 -1.13 -26.21 33.43
CA PRO A 220 0.31 -25.94 33.57
C PRO A 220 0.99 -25.67 32.21
N ILE A 221 0.47 -26.29 31.14
CA ILE A 221 0.85 -25.96 29.76
C ILE A 221 -0.04 -24.80 29.33
N ILE A 222 0.54 -23.61 29.22
CA ILE A 222 -0.19 -22.38 28.89
C ILE A 222 -0.78 -22.45 27.47
N PHE A 223 0.01 -22.93 26.50
CA PHE A 223 -0.41 -23.09 25.11
C PHE A 223 -0.19 -24.53 24.64
N GLN A 224 -1.22 -25.12 24.05
CA GLN A 224 -1.08 -26.34 23.25
C GLN A 224 -0.62 -25.95 21.85
N ILE A 225 0.55 -26.45 21.44
CA ILE A 225 1.14 -26.17 20.13
C ILE A 225 1.23 -27.45 19.30
N ASP A 226 0.30 -27.60 18.36
CA ASP A 226 0.21 -28.77 17.48
C ASP A 226 0.72 -28.45 16.08
N ARG A 227 1.41 -29.40 15.45
CA ARG A 227 1.82 -29.26 14.05
C ARG A 227 0.64 -29.54 13.13
N ILE A 228 0.35 -28.60 12.23
CA ILE A 228 -0.72 -28.74 11.24
C ILE A 228 -0.17 -29.03 9.84
N ALA A 229 1.06 -28.61 9.54
CA ALA A 229 1.71 -28.93 8.27
C ALA A 229 3.22 -29.10 8.42
N GLN A 230 3.76 -30.00 7.59
CA GLN A 230 5.19 -30.24 7.41
C GLN A 230 5.55 -30.00 5.94
N ASP A 231 6.77 -29.51 5.70
CA ASP A 231 7.32 -29.14 4.39
C ASP A 231 6.52 -28.07 3.61
N LYS A 232 5.68 -27.33 4.34
CA LYS A 232 4.83 -26.23 3.83
C LYS A 232 5.09 -24.91 4.56
N GLY A 233 6.33 -24.69 5.00
CA GLY A 233 6.73 -23.47 5.71
C GLY A 233 6.64 -22.20 4.87
N ILE A 234 6.91 -21.07 5.51
CA ILE A 234 6.87 -19.75 4.88
C ILE A 234 8.22 -19.43 4.22
N TYR A 235 8.19 -18.96 2.97
CA TYR A 235 9.40 -18.59 2.25
C TYR A 235 9.69 -17.10 2.33
N ALA A 236 8.66 -16.26 2.19
CA ALA A 236 8.76 -14.80 2.34
C ALA A 236 8.02 -14.37 3.62
N PRO A 237 8.71 -14.10 4.75
CA PRO A 237 8.05 -13.87 6.03
C PRO A 237 7.05 -12.71 6.04
N TYR A 238 7.38 -11.61 5.35
CA TYR A 238 6.53 -10.41 5.28
C TYR A 238 5.36 -10.53 4.30
N SER A 239 5.24 -11.67 3.59
CA SER A 239 4.07 -11.98 2.76
C SER A 239 2.87 -12.49 3.58
N LEU A 240 3.05 -12.72 4.88
CA LEU A 240 2.01 -13.19 5.78
C LEU A 240 0.93 -12.10 5.95
N VAL A 241 -0.29 -12.42 5.52
CA VAL A 241 -1.44 -11.53 5.61
C VAL A 241 -2.58 -12.24 6.33
N ARG A 242 -3.23 -11.52 7.24
CA ARG A 242 -4.51 -11.91 7.80
C ARG A 242 -5.60 -11.03 7.19
N ALA A 243 -6.56 -11.62 6.50
CA ALA A 243 -7.75 -10.93 6.01
C ALA A 243 -9.00 -11.58 6.62
N GLY A 244 -9.66 -10.87 7.54
CA GLY A 244 -10.73 -11.47 8.34
C GLY A 244 -10.23 -12.67 9.13
N GLU A 245 -10.86 -13.84 8.96
CA GLU A 245 -10.44 -15.07 9.63
C GLU A 245 -9.48 -15.93 8.81
N GLN A 246 -9.24 -15.56 7.55
CA GLN A 246 -8.37 -16.29 6.64
C GLN A 246 -6.93 -15.75 6.71
N ILE A 247 -5.98 -16.66 6.56
CA ILE A 247 -4.55 -16.35 6.52
C ILE A 247 -4.03 -16.68 5.13
N PHE A 248 -3.27 -15.77 4.54
CA PHE A 248 -2.64 -15.94 3.24
C PHE A 248 -1.14 -15.71 3.36
N TYR A 249 -0.35 -16.47 2.60
CA TYR A 249 1.10 -16.37 2.66
C TYR A 249 1.75 -16.97 1.42
N TYR A 250 3.01 -16.59 1.17
CA TYR A 250 3.85 -17.22 0.16
C TYR A 250 4.79 -18.25 0.81
N GLY A 251 4.51 -19.53 0.57
CA GLY A 251 5.25 -20.67 1.10
C GLY A 251 6.33 -21.19 0.14
N THR A 252 7.01 -22.24 0.56
CA THR A 252 8.02 -22.94 -0.26
C THR A 252 7.47 -23.56 -1.55
N GLN A 253 6.16 -23.87 -1.57
CA GLN A 253 5.46 -24.50 -2.70
C GLN A 253 4.59 -23.53 -3.50
N GLY A 254 4.63 -22.22 -3.20
CA GLY A 254 3.77 -21.20 -3.81
C GLY A 254 2.81 -20.54 -2.83
N PHE A 255 1.84 -19.81 -3.36
CA PHE A 255 0.80 -19.14 -2.56
C PHE A 255 -0.18 -20.14 -1.95
N ALA A 256 -0.45 -19.96 -0.66
CA ALA A 256 -1.40 -20.78 0.07
C ALA A 256 -2.31 -19.94 0.97
N LYS A 257 -3.50 -20.47 1.23
CA LYS A 257 -4.44 -19.96 2.23
C LYS A 257 -4.65 -20.98 3.34
N ILE A 258 -4.98 -20.50 4.53
CA ILE A 258 -5.43 -21.31 5.66
C ILE A 258 -6.78 -20.74 6.10
N ALA A 259 -7.83 -21.55 5.92
CA ALA A 259 -9.15 -21.25 6.46
C ALA A 259 -9.16 -21.48 7.98
N PRO A 260 -10.12 -20.88 8.72
CA PRO A 260 -10.24 -21.08 10.16
C PRO A 260 -10.30 -22.55 10.54
N GLY A 261 -9.41 -22.99 11.43
CA GLY A 261 -9.30 -24.39 11.85
C GLY A 261 -8.81 -25.38 10.78
N GLY A 262 -8.55 -24.93 9.56
CA GLY A 262 -8.15 -25.76 8.41
C GLY A 262 -6.65 -25.98 8.27
N TYR A 263 -6.28 -26.57 7.14
CA TYR A 263 -4.90 -26.83 6.73
C TYR A 263 -4.49 -25.90 5.58
N PRO A 264 -3.20 -25.77 5.26
CA PRO A 264 -2.75 -25.01 4.10
C PRO A 264 -3.23 -25.59 2.76
N GLU A 265 -3.97 -24.77 2.03
CA GLU A 265 -4.51 -25.04 0.69
C GLU A 265 -3.80 -24.18 -0.36
N PRO A 266 -3.30 -24.76 -1.46
CA PRO A 266 -2.65 -24.00 -2.52
C PRO A 266 -3.68 -23.17 -3.30
N ILE A 267 -3.34 -21.91 -3.60
CA ILE A 267 -4.20 -20.99 -4.37
C ILE A 267 -3.56 -20.53 -5.69
N GLY A 268 -2.25 -20.73 -5.86
CA GLY A 268 -1.50 -20.27 -7.03
C GLY A 268 -1.10 -21.36 -8.03
N ARG A 269 -1.28 -22.66 -7.70
CA ARG A 269 -0.81 -23.78 -8.54
C ARG A 269 -1.52 -23.79 -9.89
N GLU A 270 -0.74 -23.88 -10.98
CA GLU A 270 -1.21 -23.76 -12.38
C GLU A 270 -1.98 -22.46 -12.67
N LYS A 271 -1.87 -21.45 -11.80
CA LYS A 271 -2.41 -20.11 -12.00
C LYS A 271 -1.27 -19.10 -12.10
N VAL A 272 -0.53 -18.89 -11.02
CA VAL A 272 0.45 -17.79 -10.89
C VAL A 272 1.80 -18.18 -10.26
N ASP A 273 1.90 -19.31 -9.55
CA ASP A 273 3.06 -19.66 -8.72
C ASP A 273 4.38 -19.74 -9.51
N ARG A 274 4.36 -20.30 -10.73
CA ARG A 274 5.58 -20.48 -11.53
C ARG A 274 6.05 -19.13 -12.08
N THR A 275 5.13 -18.33 -12.62
CA THR A 275 5.41 -16.98 -13.12
C THR A 275 5.93 -16.07 -12.00
N PHE A 276 5.28 -16.09 -10.84
CA PHE A 276 5.71 -15.32 -9.67
C PHE A 276 7.08 -15.78 -9.17
N GLY A 277 7.27 -17.09 -8.95
CA GLY A 277 8.52 -17.63 -8.41
C GLY A 277 9.74 -17.44 -9.32
N ALA A 278 9.53 -17.32 -10.64
CA ALA A 278 10.57 -16.98 -11.61
C ALA A 278 10.93 -15.49 -11.60
N ASN A 279 9.95 -14.63 -11.30
CA ASN A 279 10.11 -13.18 -11.34
C ASN A 279 10.53 -12.59 -9.97
N LEU A 280 10.23 -13.25 -8.86
CA LEU A 280 10.60 -12.79 -7.52
C LEU A 280 12.13 -12.72 -7.32
N ASP A 281 12.62 -11.56 -6.88
CA ASP A 281 14.00 -11.40 -6.42
C ASP A 281 14.22 -12.08 -5.06
N LYS A 282 14.79 -13.29 -5.11
CA LYS A 282 15.08 -14.12 -3.94
C LYS A 282 16.12 -13.52 -2.98
N GLY A 283 16.91 -12.54 -3.42
CA GLY A 283 17.87 -11.83 -2.57
C GLY A 283 17.23 -10.72 -1.72
N ASN A 284 16.00 -10.30 -2.05
CA ASN A 284 15.33 -9.16 -1.45
C ASN A 284 13.93 -9.51 -0.91
N LEU A 285 13.80 -10.64 -0.21
CA LEU A 285 12.51 -11.12 0.33
C LEU A 285 11.85 -10.16 1.33
N GLN A 286 12.59 -9.20 1.89
CA GLN A 286 12.04 -8.12 2.72
C GLN A 286 11.09 -7.18 1.96
N LEU A 287 11.16 -7.18 0.62
CA LEU A 287 10.26 -6.40 -0.24
C LEU A 287 9.06 -7.21 -0.72
N CYS A 288 8.96 -8.51 -0.37
CA CYS A 288 7.76 -9.31 -0.58
C CYS A 288 6.77 -9.03 0.56
N LEU A 289 5.99 -7.97 0.42
CA LEU A 289 5.13 -7.40 1.45
C LEU A 289 3.68 -7.75 1.17
N GLY A 290 3.03 -8.39 2.12
CA GLY A 290 1.62 -8.69 2.07
C GLY A 290 0.77 -7.63 2.75
N ALA A 291 -0.37 -7.27 2.16
CA ALA A 291 -1.36 -6.40 2.75
C ALA A 291 -2.79 -6.85 2.38
N SER A 292 -3.71 -6.78 3.33
CA SER A 292 -5.15 -6.95 3.05
C SER A 292 -5.79 -5.58 2.83
N ASP A 293 -6.75 -5.49 1.92
CA ASP A 293 -7.65 -4.34 1.83
C ASP A 293 -8.96 -4.67 2.57
N PRO A 294 -9.24 -4.09 3.74
CA PRO A 294 -10.43 -4.44 4.52
C PRO A 294 -11.75 -3.96 3.91
N ARG A 295 -11.73 -3.03 2.94
CA ARG A 295 -12.94 -2.57 2.23
C ARG A 295 -13.41 -3.55 1.17
N THR A 296 -12.51 -4.41 0.69
CA THR A 296 -12.79 -5.35 -0.40
C THR A 296 -12.39 -6.77 -0.01
N SER A 297 -12.83 -7.77 -0.77
CA SER A 297 -12.44 -9.17 -0.54
C SER A 297 -11.07 -9.51 -1.11
N ARG A 298 -10.07 -8.63 -0.93
CA ARG A 298 -8.79 -8.71 -1.65
C ARG A 298 -7.57 -8.65 -0.76
N VAL A 299 -6.57 -9.41 -1.17
CA VAL A 299 -5.22 -9.42 -0.60
C VAL A 299 -4.21 -9.11 -1.69
N TYR A 300 -3.16 -8.41 -1.32
CA TYR A 300 -2.13 -7.91 -2.21
C TYR A 300 -0.75 -8.33 -1.71
N TRP A 301 0.14 -8.63 -2.65
CA TRP A 301 1.55 -8.83 -2.39
C TRP A 301 2.37 -7.95 -3.32
N ALA A 302 3.04 -6.95 -2.75
CA ALA A 302 4.09 -6.22 -3.44
C ALA A 302 5.37 -7.05 -3.41
N TYR A 303 6.14 -7.02 -4.51
CA TYR A 303 7.45 -7.64 -4.56
C TYR A 303 8.37 -6.96 -5.57
N LYS A 304 9.67 -7.12 -5.33
CA LYS A 304 10.70 -6.70 -6.28
C LYS A 304 10.91 -7.81 -7.33
N SER A 305 10.78 -7.45 -8.60
CA SER A 305 11.14 -8.31 -9.72
C SER A 305 12.66 -8.52 -9.79
N VAL A 306 13.10 -9.58 -10.48
CA VAL A 306 14.51 -9.81 -10.81
C VAL A 306 15.14 -8.61 -11.54
N SER A 307 14.34 -7.86 -12.31
CA SER A 307 14.74 -6.64 -13.03
C SER A 307 14.47 -5.33 -12.27
N GLY A 308 13.83 -5.40 -11.10
CA GLY A 308 13.41 -4.23 -10.32
C GLY A 308 14.58 -3.45 -9.74
N GLN A 309 14.35 -2.17 -9.45
CA GLN A 309 15.33 -1.31 -8.81
C GLN A 309 15.63 -1.78 -7.36
N VAL A 310 16.88 -1.66 -6.92
CA VAL A 310 17.27 -2.01 -5.55
C VAL A 310 16.53 -1.14 -4.55
N GLY A 311 15.94 -1.76 -3.52
CA GLY A 311 15.28 -1.07 -2.41
C GLY A 311 13.80 -0.74 -2.64
N LEU A 312 13.26 -1.01 -3.84
CA LEU A 312 11.86 -0.77 -4.19
C LEU A 312 11.22 -2.06 -4.69
N TYR A 313 9.94 -2.26 -4.42
CA TYR A 313 9.12 -3.16 -5.21
C TYR A 313 8.65 -2.44 -6.49
N ASP A 314 8.29 -3.22 -7.51
CA ASP A 314 7.85 -2.73 -8.82
C ASP A 314 6.63 -3.47 -9.37
N THR A 315 6.23 -4.57 -8.71
CA THR A 315 5.06 -5.35 -9.09
C THR A 315 4.22 -5.65 -7.85
N ILE A 316 2.90 -5.59 -8.01
CA ILE A 316 1.91 -6.01 -7.02
C ILE A 316 1.04 -7.09 -7.65
N ILE A 317 0.88 -8.21 -6.97
CA ILE A 317 -0.07 -9.26 -7.35
C ILE A 317 -1.24 -9.23 -6.36
N GLY A 318 -2.46 -9.26 -6.87
CA GLY A 318 -3.69 -9.25 -6.09
C GLY A 318 -4.49 -10.54 -6.25
N TYR A 319 -5.16 -10.95 -5.19
CA TYR A 319 -6.08 -12.08 -5.18
C TYR A 319 -7.40 -11.69 -4.53
N ASP A 320 -8.50 -11.89 -5.26
CA ASP A 320 -9.85 -11.76 -4.73
C ASP A 320 -10.33 -13.13 -4.23
N TYR A 321 -10.39 -13.29 -2.90
CA TYR A 321 -10.65 -14.58 -2.28
C TYR A 321 -12.13 -14.99 -2.30
N VAL A 322 -13.03 -14.07 -2.68
CA VAL A 322 -14.45 -14.39 -2.91
C VAL A 322 -14.67 -14.83 -4.36
N LEU A 323 -14.02 -14.17 -5.33
CA LEU A 323 -14.11 -14.55 -6.74
C LEU A 323 -13.15 -15.70 -7.14
N ASP A 324 -12.15 -16.01 -6.30
CA ASP A 324 -11.04 -16.92 -6.62
C ASP A 324 -10.24 -16.50 -7.88
N GLN A 325 -10.03 -15.19 -8.02
CA GLN A 325 -9.39 -14.59 -9.20
C GLN A 325 -8.13 -13.81 -8.84
N TRP A 326 -7.10 -14.00 -9.65
CA TRP A 326 -5.83 -13.29 -9.56
C TRP A 326 -5.77 -12.13 -10.54
N PHE A 327 -4.95 -11.12 -10.24
CA PHE A 327 -4.63 -10.02 -11.13
C PHE A 327 -3.27 -9.42 -10.78
N GLN A 328 -2.69 -8.67 -11.72
CA GLN A 328 -1.41 -8.00 -11.55
C GLN A 328 -1.54 -6.49 -11.75
N VAL A 329 -0.79 -5.74 -10.95
CA VAL A 329 -0.62 -4.30 -11.03
C VAL A 329 0.87 -3.98 -11.08
N ASN A 330 1.26 -3.11 -12.00
CA ASN A 330 2.62 -2.57 -12.07
C ASN A 330 2.62 -1.22 -11.37
N ASP A 331 3.25 -1.17 -10.21
CA ASP A 331 3.41 0.02 -9.39
C ASP A 331 4.68 -0.09 -8.56
N ASN A 332 5.34 1.04 -8.31
CA ASN A 332 6.59 1.05 -7.54
C ASN A 332 6.44 1.75 -6.20
N GLY A 333 7.09 1.19 -5.18
CA GLY A 333 7.05 1.73 -3.83
C GLY A 333 8.06 1.07 -2.90
N GLU A 334 8.13 1.60 -1.70
CA GLU A 334 9.01 1.15 -0.63
C GLU A 334 8.32 0.17 0.32
N TYR A 335 7.05 0.44 0.63
CA TYR A 335 6.30 -0.33 1.62
C TYR A 335 4.80 -0.32 1.33
N LEU A 336 4.19 -1.52 1.28
CA LEU A 336 2.74 -1.73 1.07
C LEU A 336 2.08 -2.07 2.41
N LEU A 337 0.94 -1.45 2.72
CA LEU A 337 0.19 -1.70 3.96
C LEU A 337 -1.30 -1.35 3.82
N GLY A 338 -2.13 -2.00 4.63
CA GLY A 338 -3.52 -1.58 4.86
C GLY A 338 -3.60 -0.59 6.01
N ILE A 339 -4.13 0.61 5.77
CA ILE A 339 -4.17 1.69 6.77
C ILE A 339 -5.39 2.58 6.58
N SER A 340 -5.90 3.13 7.69
CA SER A 340 -6.92 4.18 7.68
C SER A 340 -6.28 5.56 7.49
N GLN A 341 -6.93 6.41 6.71
CA GLN A 341 -6.53 7.81 6.60
C GLN A 341 -6.79 8.51 7.94
N THR A 342 -5.83 9.32 8.39
CA THR A 342 -6.05 10.09 9.62
C THR A 342 -7.06 11.21 9.39
N GLY A 343 -7.94 11.44 10.36
CA GLY A 343 -8.87 12.57 10.33
C GLY A 343 -8.13 13.91 10.39
N LEU A 344 -8.64 14.89 9.64
CA LEU A 344 -8.20 16.28 9.69
C LEU A 344 -8.92 17.01 10.84
N THR A 345 -8.18 17.83 11.59
CA THR A 345 -8.79 18.81 12.51
C THR A 345 -9.18 20.07 11.73
N LEU A 346 -10.15 20.85 12.22
CA LEU A 346 -10.55 22.10 11.58
C LEU A 346 -9.37 23.10 11.45
N GLU A 347 -8.50 23.14 12.46
CA GLU A 347 -7.26 23.93 12.50
C GLU A 347 -6.20 23.46 11.47
N ALA A 348 -6.22 22.17 11.13
CA ALA A 348 -5.33 21.60 10.10
C ALA A 348 -5.83 21.95 8.69
N LEU A 349 -7.15 22.10 8.52
CA LEU A 349 -7.76 22.38 7.23
C LEU A 349 -7.40 23.78 6.71
N ASP A 350 -7.27 24.75 7.62
CA ASP A 350 -6.85 26.13 7.30
C ASP A 350 -5.38 26.20 6.84
N ASN A 351 -4.50 25.33 7.37
CA ASN A 351 -3.08 25.29 7.02
C ASN A 351 -2.75 24.52 5.72
N ILE A 352 -3.63 23.63 5.25
CA ILE A 352 -3.40 22.75 4.07
C ILE A 352 -4.13 23.24 2.81
N ALA A 353 -4.90 24.33 2.90
CA ALA A 353 -5.60 24.89 1.75
C ALA A 353 -4.61 25.28 0.62
N PRO A 354 -4.85 24.87 -0.65
CA PRO A 354 -4.02 25.30 -1.77
C PRO A 354 -3.99 26.83 -1.90
N GLY A 355 -2.83 27.41 -2.18
CA GLY A 355 -2.67 28.86 -2.40
C GLY A 355 -2.13 29.66 -1.21
N THR A 356 -1.70 29.00 -0.14
CA THR A 356 -1.03 29.67 0.99
C THR A 356 0.31 30.27 0.55
N ILE A 357 0.48 31.57 0.77
CA ILE A 357 1.75 32.27 0.58
C ILE A 357 2.43 32.41 1.94
N ALA A 358 3.61 31.82 2.10
CA ALA A 358 4.37 31.92 3.34
C ALA A 358 4.86 33.35 3.60
N ILE A 359 4.69 33.82 4.83
CA ILE A 359 5.24 35.08 5.32
C ILE A 359 6.66 34.80 5.80
N THR A 360 7.63 35.52 5.24
CA THR A 360 9.05 35.37 5.56
C THR A 360 9.56 36.47 6.51
N GLY A 361 8.76 37.50 6.76
CA GLY A 361 9.07 38.57 7.70
C GLY A 361 7.95 39.60 7.81
N ALA A 362 7.98 40.41 8.88
CA ALA A 362 7.12 41.58 9.03
C ALA A 362 7.91 42.77 9.59
N ALA A 363 7.62 43.97 9.11
CA ALA A 363 8.26 45.22 9.53
C ALA A 363 7.28 46.41 9.51
N ASN A 364 7.67 47.52 10.14
CA ASN A 364 6.94 48.77 10.00
C ASN A 364 7.19 49.34 8.59
N ASN A 365 6.12 49.74 7.88
CA ASN A 365 6.21 50.27 6.53
C ASN A 365 6.70 51.74 6.44
N GLY A 366 7.04 52.35 7.57
CA GLY A 366 7.49 53.75 7.69
C GLY A 366 6.40 54.73 8.10
N VAL A 367 5.12 54.31 8.08
CA VAL A 367 3.98 55.10 8.57
C VAL A 367 3.16 54.39 9.65
N GLY A 368 3.68 53.28 10.21
CA GLY A 368 3.07 52.54 11.31
C GLY A 368 2.18 51.37 10.90
N LEU A 369 2.02 51.10 9.60
CA LEU A 369 1.34 49.88 9.13
C LEU A 369 2.32 48.70 9.12
N ILE A 370 1.75 47.49 9.16
CA ILE A 370 2.48 46.23 9.02
C ILE A 370 2.77 45.99 7.54
N ARG A 371 4.06 45.91 7.18
CA ARG A 371 4.56 45.40 5.91
C ARG A 371 4.97 43.95 6.07
N LEU A 372 4.40 43.06 5.25
CA LEU A 372 4.78 41.65 5.19
C LEU A 372 5.71 41.39 4.02
N ALA A 373 6.70 40.53 4.23
CA ALA A 373 7.55 39.96 3.20
C ALA A 373 7.06 38.56 2.83
N VAL A 374 6.98 38.28 1.53
CA VAL A 374 6.57 37.01 0.95
C VAL A 374 7.47 36.63 -0.23
N ALA A 375 7.48 35.36 -0.61
CA ALA A 375 8.30 34.89 -1.73
C ALA A 375 7.88 35.46 -3.10
N SER A 376 6.58 35.71 -3.30
CA SER A 376 6.06 36.36 -4.50
C SER A 376 4.67 36.96 -4.25
N THR A 377 4.41 38.13 -4.84
CA THR A 377 3.08 38.76 -4.88
C THR A 377 2.35 38.53 -6.21
N ALA A 378 2.84 37.65 -7.08
CA ALA A 378 2.30 37.46 -8.44
C ALA A 378 0.81 37.04 -8.49
N THR A 379 0.31 36.42 -7.43
CA THR A 379 -1.11 36.02 -7.29
C THR A 379 -1.93 37.00 -6.45
N LEU A 380 -1.32 38.07 -5.95
CA LEU A 380 -1.94 39.08 -5.09
C LEU A 380 -2.20 40.37 -5.87
N THR A 381 -3.30 41.04 -5.57
CA THR A 381 -3.65 42.33 -6.19
C THR A 381 -3.97 43.38 -5.12
N THR A 382 -3.67 44.65 -5.40
CA THR A 382 -4.01 45.76 -4.48
C THR A 382 -5.53 45.86 -4.31
N ASN A 383 -5.96 46.11 -3.08
CA ASN A 383 -7.33 46.04 -2.57
C ASN A 383 -7.91 44.63 -2.39
N GLN A 384 -7.15 43.58 -2.64
CA GLN A 384 -7.57 42.22 -2.28
C GLN A 384 -7.75 42.12 -0.76
N ILE A 385 -8.72 41.30 -0.36
CA ILE A 385 -8.96 40.93 1.03
C ILE A 385 -8.28 39.58 1.27
N ILE A 386 -7.44 39.50 2.29
CA ILE A 386 -6.72 38.29 2.68
C ILE A 386 -6.95 37.97 4.17
N SER A 387 -6.69 36.73 4.54
CA SER A 387 -6.55 36.30 5.93
C SER A 387 -5.09 35.96 6.21
N ILE A 388 -4.65 36.24 7.44
CA ILE A 388 -3.30 35.97 7.90
C ILE A 388 -3.36 35.18 9.19
N ASN A 389 -2.65 34.06 9.23
CA ASN A 389 -2.63 33.14 10.36
C ASN A 389 -1.20 32.76 10.74
N GLY A 390 -0.96 32.48 12.03
CA GLY A 390 0.27 31.85 12.52
C GLY A 390 1.52 32.73 12.60
N VAL A 391 1.40 34.06 12.56
CA VAL A 391 2.53 34.99 12.78
C VAL A 391 2.88 35.05 14.27
N VAL A 392 4.12 34.73 14.62
CA VAL A 392 4.68 34.86 15.97
C VAL A 392 5.52 36.13 16.03
N GLY A 393 5.37 36.92 17.09
CA GLY A 393 6.00 38.23 17.24
C GLY A 393 5.02 39.35 16.89
N THR A 394 4.88 39.70 15.61
CA THR A 394 3.87 40.64 15.08
C THR A 394 2.47 40.00 15.10
N THR A 395 2.01 39.60 16.29
CA THR A 395 0.77 38.84 16.48
C THR A 395 -0.47 39.58 16.04
N GLU A 396 -0.42 40.91 16.03
CA GLU A 396 -1.47 41.80 15.53
C GLU A 396 -1.67 41.74 14.01
N ALA A 397 -0.77 41.08 13.28
CA ALA A 397 -0.99 40.75 11.87
C ALA A 397 -1.99 39.59 11.70
N ASN A 398 -2.16 38.74 12.72
CA ASN A 398 -3.08 37.62 12.64
C ASN A 398 -4.53 38.12 12.67
N GLY A 399 -5.31 37.70 11.68
CA GLY A 399 -6.70 38.12 11.56
C GLY A 399 -7.27 37.90 10.17
N GLU A 400 -8.59 38.01 10.10
CA GLU A 400 -9.36 37.88 8.87
C GLU A 400 -9.69 39.27 8.30
N ASN A 401 -9.94 39.30 6.99
CA ASN A 401 -10.40 40.48 6.25
C ASN A 401 -9.40 41.64 6.14
N TRP A 402 -8.10 41.35 6.08
CA TRP A 402 -7.09 42.35 5.80
C TRP A 402 -7.18 42.82 4.35
N LYS A 403 -7.45 44.11 4.15
CA LYS A 403 -7.28 44.74 2.85
C LYS A 403 -5.80 45.03 2.61
N ILE A 404 -5.26 44.66 1.45
CA ILE A 404 -3.82 44.83 1.17
C ILE A 404 -3.51 45.85 0.09
N THR A 405 -2.29 46.39 0.15
CA THR A 405 -1.65 47.10 -0.96
C THR A 405 -0.40 46.34 -1.36
N VAL A 406 -0.29 45.94 -2.64
CA VAL A 406 0.92 45.32 -3.17
C VAL A 406 1.94 46.42 -3.44
N ILE A 407 3.12 46.31 -2.84
CA ILE A 407 4.19 47.33 -2.91
C ILE A 407 5.18 46.98 -4.02
N ASP A 408 5.61 45.72 -4.05
CA ASP A 408 6.54 45.19 -5.05
C ASP A 408 6.34 43.67 -5.22
N ALA A 409 7.28 43.01 -5.90
CA ALA A 409 7.23 41.58 -6.19
C ALA A 409 7.26 40.66 -4.94
N THR A 410 7.61 41.20 -3.77
CA THR A 410 7.85 40.46 -2.51
C THR A 410 7.23 41.09 -1.26
N HIS A 411 6.62 42.28 -1.37
CA HIS A 411 6.07 43.00 -0.21
C HIS A 411 4.63 43.46 -0.39
N ILE A 412 3.87 43.39 0.71
CA ILE A 412 2.51 43.92 0.83
C ILE A 412 2.34 44.70 2.14
N ASP A 413 1.45 45.70 2.14
CA ASP A 413 1.09 46.47 3.33
C ASP A 413 -0.35 46.18 3.76
N LEU A 414 -0.56 45.82 5.03
CA LEU A 414 -1.86 45.58 5.62
C LEU A 414 -2.55 46.91 5.95
N GLN A 415 -3.62 47.23 5.23
CA GLN A 415 -4.32 48.49 5.40
C GLN A 415 -5.10 48.51 6.71
N GLY A 416 -5.02 49.63 7.44
CA GLY A 416 -5.66 49.79 8.75
C GLY A 416 -4.99 49.03 9.90
N SER A 417 -3.85 48.37 9.64
CA SER A 417 -3.07 47.70 10.69
C SER A 417 -2.27 48.70 11.54
N THR A 418 -1.75 48.26 12.68
CA THR A 418 -0.79 49.04 13.50
C THR A 418 0.35 48.12 13.91
N PHE A 419 1.57 48.41 13.46
CA PHE A 419 2.75 47.63 13.81
C PHE A 419 3.14 47.90 15.27
N THR A 420 3.03 46.88 16.11
CA THR A 420 3.22 46.98 17.57
C THR A 420 4.41 46.13 18.03
N ASN A 421 4.53 44.90 17.53
CA ASN A 421 5.52 43.93 17.95
C ASN A 421 6.40 43.48 16.79
N ALA A 422 7.68 43.24 17.08
CA ALA A 422 8.63 42.75 16.10
C ALA A 422 8.34 41.30 15.69
N TYR A 423 8.53 40.98 14.42
CA TYR A 423 8.39 39.63 13.88
C TYR A 423 9.41 38.67 14.49
N VAL A 424 8.98 37.46 14.84
CA VAL A 424 9.85 36.39 15.33
C VAL A 424 9.91 35.26 14.30
N SER A 425 8.76 34.69 13.90
CA SER A 425 8.70 33.57 12.96
C SER A 425 7.27 33.29 12.49
N GLY A 426 7.11 32.46 11.45
CA GLY A 426 5.83 31.92 11.01
C GLY A 426 4.93 32.90 10.26
N GLY A 427 3.76 32.43 9.85
CA GLY A 427 2.79 33.24 9.14
C GLY A 427 2.48 32.74 7.73
N THR A 428 1.21 32.73 7.37
CA THR A 428 0.73 32.43 6.01
C THR A 428 -0.36 33.41 5.61
N ILE A 429 -0.44 33.69 4.30
CA ILE A 429 -1.53 34.41 3.66
C ILE A 429 -2.39 33.40 2.90
N GLY A 430 -3.69 33.34 3.20
CA GLY A 430 -4.62 32.36 2.63
C GLY A 430 -5.01 31.26 3.62
N GLY A 431 -5.95 30.38 3.22
CA GLY A 431 -6.55 29.36 4.08
C GLY A 431 -8.03 29.06 3.83
N SER A 432 -8.74 29.81 2.96
CA SER A 432 -10.19 29.62 2.82
C SER A 432 -10.55 28.28 2.19
N LEU A 433 -11.37 27.53 2.91
CA LEU A 433 -12.04 26.27 2.55
C LEU A 433 -12.49 26.14 1.08
N ASP A 434 -12.83 27.26 0.43
CA ASP A 434 -13.24 27.36 -0.98
C ASP A 434 -12.16 26.95 -2.00
N ALA A 435 -10.87 26.87 -1.61
CA ALA A 435 -9.78 26.49 -2.51
C ALA A 435 -9.47 24.97 -2.50
N MET A 436 -10.19 24.17 -1.70
CA MET A 436 -9.96 22.73 -1.65
C MET A 436 -10.38 22.03 -2.95
N THR A 437 -9.46 21.28 -3.54
CA THR A 437 -9.70 20.43 -4.72
C THR A 437 -10.49 19.14 -4.41
N LEU A 438 -10.73 18.86 -3.13
CA LEU A 438 -11.48 17.71 -2.63
C LEU A 438 -12.62 18.18 -1.73
N SER A 439 -13.83 17.69 -1.99
CA SER A 439 -15.01 18.02 -1.17
C SER A 439 -14.86 17.52 0.27
N LEU A 440 -15.38 18.27 1.25
CA LEU A 440 -15.41 17.88 2.66
C LEU A 440 -16.01 16.48 2.90
N ASP A 441 -17.00 16.09 2.10
CA ASP A 441 -17.64 14.78 2.16
C ASP A 441 -16.67 13.61 1.85
N ALA A 442 -15.57 13.87 1.12
CA ALA A 442 -14.54 12.88 0.85
C ALA A 442 -13.65 12.58 2.07
N TYR A 443 -13.66 13.45 3.08
CA TYR A 443 -12.92 13.28 4.33
C TYR A 443 -13.75 12.61 5.43
N ALA A 444 -15.09 12.65 5.35
CA ALA A 444 -15.99 12.02 6.32
C ALA A 444 -15.99 10.48 6.27
N THR A 445 -15.50 9.87 5.18
CA THR A 445 -15.37 8.42 5.02
C THR A 445 -14.02 7.83 5.48
N ALA A 446 -13.15 8.65 6.10
CA ALA A 446 -11.73 8.35 6.37
C ALA A 446 -11.44 7.24 7.41
N VAL A 447 -12.44 6.73 8.13
CA VAL A 447 -12.19 5.79 9.25
C VAL A 447 -11.88 4.37 8.79
N GLN A 448 -12.39 3.93 7.63
CA GLN A 448 -12.19 2.55 7.18
C GLN A 448 -10.81 2.35 6.54
N PRO A 449 -10.03 1.35 7.01
CA PRO A 449 -8.72 1.06 6.45
C PRO A 449 -8.84 0.62 4.99
N GLU A 450 -7.90 1.04 4.16
CA GLU A 450 -7.80 0.67 2.75
C GLU A 450 -6.34 0.40 2.40
N ILE A 451 -6.11 -0.12 1.19
CA ILE A 451 -4.75 -0.34 0.69
C ILE A 451 -4.02 0.99 0.43
N ALA A 452 -2.78 1.09 0.93
CA ALA A 452 -1.93 2.26 0.79
C ALA A 452 -0.47 1.84 0.53
N GLN A 453 0.35 2.81 0.12
CA GLN A 453 1.79 2.61 -0.02
C GLN A 453 2.60 3.82 0.43
N LEU A 454 3.84 3.54 0.83
CA LEU A 454 4.93 4.52 0.81
C LEU A 454 5.59 4.46 -0.56
N SER A 455 5.53 5.55 -1.31
CA SER A 455 6.10 5.64 -2.66
C SER A 455 7.63 5.67 -2.64
N SER A 456 8.24 5.57 -3.83
CA SER A 456 9.68 5.75 -4.05
C SER A 456 10.22 7.14 -3.68
N VAL A 457 9.35 8.09 -3.36
CA VAL A 457 9.68 9.45 -2.87
C VAL A 457 9.31 9.60 -1.39
N HIS A 458 9.22 8.49 -0.65
CA HIS A 458 8.96 8.43 0.79
C HIS A 458 7.62 9.02 1.24
N LYS A 459 6.64 9.18 0.34
CA LYS A 459 5.33 9.74 0.68
C LYS A 459 4.30 8.63 0.85
N LEU A 460 3.54 8.67 1.94
CA LEU A 460 2.36 7.81 2.10
C LEU A 460 1.26 8.31 1.16
N GLY A 461 0.59 7.38 0.49
CA GLY A 461 -0.51 7.67 -0.39
C GLY A 461 -1.46 6.48 -0.53
N PHE A 462 -2.66 6.77 -1.04
CA PHE A 462 -3.74 5.81 -1.21
C PHE A 462 -4.06 5.60 -2.69
N TYR A 463 -4.54 4.41 -3.04
CA TYR A 463 -4.96 4.07 -4.41
C TYR A 463 -6.31 4.72 -4.76
N ARG A 464 -6.29 6.05 -4.92
CA ARG A 464 -7.46 6.91 -5.21
C ARG A 464 -7.18 7.94 -6.32
N GLY A 465 -6.03 7.85 -6.98
CA GLY A 465 -5.65 8.73 -8.07
C GLY A 465 -6.32 8.34 -9.41
N PRO A 466 -5.95 9.01 -10.51
CA PRO A 466 -6.39 8.64 -11.85
C PRO A 466 -6.10 7.17 -12.16
N ASN A 467 -6.96 6.51 -12.95
CA ASN A 467 -6.79 5.10 -13.31
C ASN A 467 -5.42 4.84 -13.96
N LEU A 468 -4.76 3.75 -13.57
CA LEU A 468 -3.56 3.27 -14.24
C LEU A 468 -3.89 2.85 -15.68
N GLU A 469 -2.87 2.86 -16.55
CA GLU A 469 -3.03 2.34 -17.90
C GLU A 469 -3.29 0.83 -17.84
N ALA A 470 -4.46 0.41 -18.33
CA ALA A 470 -4.86 -0.98 -18.34
C ALA A 470 -4.46 -1.66 -19.65
N THR A 471 -3.98 -2.90 -19.56
CA THR A 471 -3.68 -3.75 -20.72
C THR A 471 -4.30 -5.13 -20.51
N LEU A 472 -5.14 -5.55 -21.46
CA LEU A 472 -5.75 -6.87 -21.49
C LEU A 472 -5.47 -7.52 -22.84
N GLU A 473 -5.00 -8.75 -22.85
CA GLU A 473 -4.72 -9.50 -24.07
C GLU A 473 -5.42 -10.85 -24.02
N SER A 474 -6.00 -11.27 -25.15
CA SER A 474 -6.68 -12.56 -25.24
C SER A 474 -5.68 -13.72 -25.22
N GLY A 475 -6.19 -14.92 -24.89
CA GLY A 475 -5.50 -16.15 -25.28
C GLY A 475 -5.28 -16.20 -26.79
N GLU A 476 -4.27 -16.94 -27.22
CA GLU A 476 -3.90 -17.03 -28.63
C GLU A 476 -4.97 -17.77 -29.43
N GLN A 477 -5.56 -17.09 -30.39
CA GLN A 477 -6.54 -17.66 -31.32
C GLN A 477 -5.80 -18.31 -32.49
N GLY A 478 -6.18 -19.53 -32.85
CA GLY A 478 -5.70 -20.22 -34.03
C GLY A 478 -6.84 -20.96 -34.73
N THR A 479 -6.53 -21.64 -35.82
CA THR A 479 -7.43 -22.63 -36.43
C THR A 479 -6.64 -23.88 -36.79
N ASP A 480 -7.32 -25.01 -36.95
CA ASP A 480 -6.75 -26.31 -37.33
C ASP A 480 -6.17 -26.30 -38.76
N GLY A 481 -5.00 -25.68 -38.92
CA GLY A 481 -4.18 -25.74 -40.12
C GLY A 481 -4.34 -24.58 -41.11
N ASN A 482 -5.42 -23.80 -41.04
CA ASN A 482 -5.68 -22.69 -41.96
C ASN A 482 -5.17 -21.34 -41.42
N LYS A 483 -4.93 -20.40 -42.34
CA LYS A 483 -4.70 -19.00 -41.98
C LYS A 483 -6.03 -18.31 -41.67
N ILE A 484 -5.99 -17.36 -40.74
CA ILE A 484 -7.08 -16.47 -40.40
C ILE A 484 -6.79 -15.07 -40.94
N TYR A 485 -7.83 -14.42 -41.45
CA TYR A 485 -7.81 -13.01 -41.84
C TYR A 485 -8.58 -12.19 -40.81
N ILE A 486 -7.88 -11.30 -40.11
CA ILE A 486 -8.39 -10.42 -39.08
C ILE A 486 -8.69 -9.06 -39.73
N ASN A 487 -9.97 -8.66 -39.74
CA ASN A 487 -10.43 -7.34 -40.21
C ASN A 487 -10.48 -6.28 -39.09
N GLY A 488 -10.33 -6.71 -37.84
CA GLY A 488 -10.49 -5.87 -36.66
C GLY A 488 -11.21 -6.61 -35.55
N PHE A 489 -11.50 -5.86 -34.51
CA PHE A 489 -12.39 -6.30 -33.43
C PHE A 489 -13.06 -5.09 -32.80
N ARG A 490 -14.16 -5.35 -32.09
CA ARG A 490 -14.84 -4.37 -31.25
C ARG A 490 -14.55 -4.68 -29.78
N PRO A 491 -13.85 -3.80 -29.03
CA PRO A 491 -13.75 -3.96 -27.59
C PRO A 491 -15.12 -3.71 -26.93
N VAL A 492 -15.45 -4.50 -25.91
CA VAL A 492 -16.67 -4.34 -25.12
C VAL A 492 -16.32 -3.69 -23.78
N THR A 493 -16.43 -2.37 -23.74
CA THR A 493 -16.07 -1.51 -22.60
C THR A 493 -16.84 -0.18 -22.69
N ASP A 494 -16.99 0.50 -21.55
CA ASP A 494 -17.50 1.87 -21.46
C ASP A 494 -16.40 2.95 -21.53
N ALA A 495 -15.14 2.56 -21.71
CA ALA A 495 -14.03 3.50 -21.84
C ALA A 495 -14.17 4.40 -23.09
N ALA A 496 -14.04 5.71 -22.89
CA ALA A 496 -14.13 6.69 -23.97
C ALA A 496 -12.95 6.60 -24.97
N THR A 497 -11.77 6.19 -24.48
CA THR A 497 -10.55 6.05 -25.28
C THR A 497 -10.00 4.65 -25.12
N VAL A 498 -9.89 3.92 -26.23
CA VAL A 498 -9.39 2.54 -26.26
C VAL A 498 -8.50 2.35 -27.48
N TYR A 499 -7.35 1.72 -27.29
CA TYR A 499 -6.47 1.30 -28.36
C TYR A 499 -6.52 -0.23 -28.50
N GLY A 500 -6.66 -0.71 -29.72
CA GLY A 500 -6.65 -2.13 -30.04
C GLY A 500 -5.45 -2.51 -30.91
N SER A 501 -4.87 -3.67 -30.69
CA SER A 501 -3.88 -4.26 -31.60
C SER A 501 -4.02 -5.77 -31.66
N ALA A 502 -3.43 -6.38 -32.70
CA ALA A 502 -3.35 -7.83 -32.83
C ALA A 502 -1.90 -8.26 -33.04
N SER A 503 -1.42 -9.19 -32.23
CA SER A 503 -0.16 -9.89 -32.48
C SER A 503 -0.35 -10.98 -33.53
N TYR A 504 0.72 -11.37 -34.22
CA TYR A 504 0.67 -12.36 -35.29
C TYR A 504 1.92 -13.24 -35.36
N ARG A 505 1.73 -14.52 -35.72
CA ARG A 505 2.78 -15.49 -36.06
C ARG A 505 2.23 -16.66 -36.88
N ASP A 506 3.07 -17.24 -37.73
CA ASP A 506 2.67 -18.35 -38.61
C ASP A 506 2.99 -19.75 -38.06
N THR A 507 3.86 -19.86 -37.04
CA THR A 507 4.16 -21.13 -36.37
C THR A 507 4.10 -20.98 -34.86
N SER A 508 3.76 -22.06 -34.16
CA SER A 508 3.62 -22.08 -32.70
C SER A 508 4.95 -21.95 -31.93
N ASN A 509 6.09 -22.07 -32.62
CA ASN A 509 7.43 -21.85 -32.07
C ASN A 509 8.03 -20.49 -32.43
N ALA A 510 7.41 -19.73 -33.35
CA ALA A 510 7.90 -18.39 -33.70
C ALA A 510 7.54 -17.37 -32.63
N THR A 511 8.41 -16.37 -32.45
CA THR A 511 8.13 -15.19 -31.63
C THR A 511 7.00 -14.38 -32.29
N ALA A 512 5.94 -14.10 -31.53
CA ALA A 512 4.84 -13.28 -32.01
C ALA A 512 5.31 -11.86 -32.29
N THR A 513 4.92 -11.30 -33.44
CA THR A 513 5.17 -9.90 -33.76
C THR A 513 3.98 -9.06 -33.30
N ALA A 514 4.23 -8.02 -32.50
CA ALA A 514 3.18 -7.11 -32.06
C ALA A 514 2.66 -6.26 -33.24
N GLY A 515 1.35 -6.13 -33.36
CA GLY A 515 0.72 -5.22 -34.32
C GLY A 515 0.76 -3.76 -33.86
N ALA A 516 0.58 -2.85 -34.81
CA ALA A 516 0.40 -1.43 -34.49
C ALA A 516 -0.91 -1.22 -33.71
N GLU A 517 -0.88 -0.31 -32.75
CA GLU A 517 -2.08 0.10 -32.01
C GLU A 517 -2.97 1.00 -32.87
N VAL A 518 -4.26 0.71 -32.89
CA VAL A 518 -5.29 1.45 -33.60
C VAL A 518 -6.29 1.99 -32.61
N LEU A 519 -6.50 3.30 -32.62
CA LEU A 519 -7.54 3.95 -31.81
C LEU A 519 -8.93 3.44 -32.24
N MET A 520 -9.78 3.12 -31.26
CA MET A 520 -11.16 2.74 -31.52
C MET A 520 -11.91 3.87 -32.23
N ASN A 521 -12.56 3.53 -33.35
CA ASN A 521 -13.37 4.48 -34.09
C ASN A 521 -14.66 4.80 -33.31
N LEU A 522 -14.87 6.06 -32.98
CA LEU A 522 -16.03 6.51 -32.18
C LEU A 522 -17.39 6.28 -32.86
N ARG A 523 -17.44 6.12 -34.19
CA ARG A 523 -18.69 5.90 -34.93
C ARG A 523 -19.07 4.42 -35.00
N THR A 524 -18.08 3.54 -35.18
CA THR A 524 -18.31 2.10 -35.39
C THR A 524 -18.02 1.27 -34.13
N GLY A 525 -17.32 1.84 -33.16
CA GLY A 525 -16.81 1.14 -31.97
C GLY A 525 -15.74 0.10 -32.29
N ARG A 526 -15.12 0.14 -33.48
CA ARG A 526 -14.18 -0.88 -33.95
C ARG A 526 -12.74 -0.36 -34.00
N CYS A 527 -11.80 -1.26 -33.72
CA CYS A 527 -10.38 -1.09 -34.02
C CYS A 527 -10.10 -1.81 -35.35
N ASP A 528 -10.08 -1.06 -36.45
CA ASP A 528 -9.90 -1.60 -37.79
C ASP A 528 -8.42 -1.95 -38.05
N MET A 529 -8.15 -3.21 -38.35
CA MET A 529 -6.80 -3.68 -38.70
C MET A 529 -6.90 -4.80 -39.73
N ARG A 530 -5.90 -4.94 -40.59
CA ARG A 530 -5.87 -6.01 -41.60
C ARG A 530 -4.64 -6.86 -41.43
N ARG A 531 -4.84 -8.10 -41.01
CA ARG A 531 -3.74 -9.05 -40.80
C ARG A 531 -4.16 -10.45 -41.22
N GLU A 532 -3.27 -11.13 -41.93
CA GLU A 532 -3.39 -12.54 -42.25
C GLU A 532 -2.30 -13.28 -41.47
N THR A 533 -2.70 -14.28 -40.69
CA THR A 533 -1.77 -15.06 -39.84
C THR A 533 -2.40 -16.38 -39.45
N ARG A 534 -1.62 -17.33 -38.90
CA ARG A 534 -2.20 -18.56 -38.32
C ARG A 534 -2.59 -18.39 -36.85
N TYR A 535 -1.82 -17.61 -36.10
CA TYR A 535 -2.03 -17.42 -34.67
C TYR A 535 -2.01 -15.94 -34.31
N SER A 536 -2.97 -15.50 -33.50
CA SER A 536 -3.08 -14.10 -33.08
C SER A 536 -3.62 -13.94 -31.68
N ARG A 537 -3.11 -12.95 -30.94
CA ARG A 537 -3.77 -12.42 -29.74
C ARG A 537 -4.34 -11.04 -30.02
N LEU A 538 -5.49 -10.74 -29.42
CA LEU A 538 -6.12 -9.43 -29.48
C LEU A 538 -5.84 -8.69 -28.18
N LYS A 539 -5.23 -7.51 -28.28
CA LYS A 539 -4.84 -6.67 -27.15
C LYS A 539 -5.71 -5.42 -27.11
N VAL A 540 -6.23 -5.11 -25.93
CA VAL A 540 -6.91 -3.86 -25.58
C VAL A 540 -6.02 -3.09 -24.60
N ARG A 541 -5.72 -1.83 -24.91
CA ARG A 541 -5.06 -0.87 -24.02
C ARG A 541 -5.99 0.30 -23.75
N ILE A 542 -6.25 0.58 -22.48
CA ILE A 542 -7.01 1.76 -22.03
C ILE A 542 -6.01 2.72 -21.39
N PRO A 543 -5.77 3.92 -21.97
CA PRO A 543 -4.76 4.85 -21.46
C PRO A 543 -4.97 5.27 -20.00
N ALA A 544 -3.88 5.57 -19.31
CA ALA A 544 -3.91 6.12 -17.96
C ALA A 544 -4.80 7.38 -17.87
N GLY A 545 -5.53 7.53 -16.76
CA GLY A 545 -6.46 8.62 -16.52
C GLY A 545 -7.79 8.54 -17.26
N THR A 546 -7.99 7.54 -18.12
CA THR A 546 -9.30 7.32 -18.75
C THR A 546 -10.31 6.87 -17.70
N ASN A 547 -11.48 7.49 -17.66
CA ASN A 547 -12.59 7.06 -16.81
C ASN A 547 -13.35 5.92 -17.51
N TRP A 548 -13.45 4.78 -16.84
CA TRP A 548 -14.18 3.60 -17.30
C TRP A 548 -14.56 2.74 -16.09
N SER A 549 -15.54 1.86 -16.25
CA SER A 549 -16.00 1.00 -15.16
C SER A 549 -15.90 -0.49 -15.49
N TYR A 550 -15.95 -0.87 -16.77
CA TYR A 550 -15.86 -2.27 -17.16
C TYR A 550 -15.15 -2.49 -18.51
N CYS A 551 -14.52 -3.65 -18.63
CA CYS A 551 -14.04 -4.23 -19.88
C CYS A 551 -14.31 -5.73 -19.83
N VAL A 552 -15.17 -6.24 -20.71
CA VAL A 552 -15.67 -7.63 -20.67
C VAL A 552 -14.94 -8.54 -21.64
N GLY A 553 -14.49 -8.01 -22.77
CA GLY A 553 -13.91 -8.81 -23.83
C GLY A 553 -13.78 -8.07 -25.16
N VAL A 554 -13.60 -8.85 -26.22
CA VAL A 554 -13.53 -8.36 -27.60
C VAL A 554 -14.43 -9.19 -28.52
N GLU A 555 -15.06 -8.54 -29.48
CA GLU A 555 -15.81 -9.19 -30.57
C GLU A 555 -14.93 -9.23 -31.83
N PRO A 556 -14.27 -10.35 -32.12
CA PRO A 556 -13.39 -10.48 -33.29
C PRO A 556 -14.18 -10.46 -34.62
N ASP A 557 -13.66 -9.74 -35.61
CA ASP A 557 -14.05 -9.85 -37.02
C ASP A 557 -12.97 -10.63 -37.77
N VAL A 558 -13.07 -11.96 -37.70
CA VAL A 558 -12.12 -12.89 -38.30
C VAL A 558 -12.83 -13.71 -39.37
N LYS A 559 -12.14 -13.96 -40.48
CA LYS A 559 -12.58 -14.81 -41.59
C LYS A 559 -11.52 -15.87 -41.87
N GLY A 560 -11.92 -17.04 -42.35
CA GLY A 560 -10.94 -18.00 -42.89
C GLY A 560 -10.26 -17.41 -44.12
N ALA A 561 -8.92 -17.41 -44.13
CA ALA A 561 -8.17 -17.21 -45.36
C ALA A 561 -8.14 -18.54 -46.13
N GLY A 562 -8.15 -18.50 -47.47
CA GLY A 562 -8.18 -19.71 -48.30
C GLY A 562 -7.03 -20.67 -47.98
N SER A 563 -7.25 -21.97 -48.17
CA SER A 563 -6.25 -23.02 -47.96
C SER A 563 -5.05 -22.81 -48.90
N GLN A 564 -3.85 -22.69 -48.34
CA GLN A 564 -2.59 -22.94 -49.07
C GLN A 564 -1.99 -24.26 -48.61
#